data_AF-A0A2T1KGY5-F1
#
_entry.id   AF-A0A2T1KGY5-F1
#
_cell.length_a   1.000
_cell.length_b   1.000
_cell.length_c   1.000
_cell.angle_alpha   90.00
_cell.angle_beta   90.00
_cell.angle_gamma   90.00
#
_symmetry.space_group_name_H-M   'P 1'
#
loop_
_entity.id
_entity.type
_entity.pdbx_description
1 polymer ?
#
loop_
_entity_poly.entity_id
_entity_poly.type
_entity_poly.pdbx_seq_one_letter_code
_entity_poly.pdbx_strand_id
1 'polypeptide(L)' 'MSEFDESSLEQSGSSWSSDSDDNHSIASRARVRAQLQSDIEAFLQSGGRIVELDTTLRSDSPRKVEVGFNNRSL' A
#
# COMPACT_ATOMS: atom_id res chain seq x y z
N MET A 1 -7.45 13.04 -31.55
CA MET A 1 -6.71 13.12 -30.27
C MET A 1 -7.72 12.75 -29.21
N SER A 2 -7.57 11.60 -28.56
CA SER A 2 -8.51 11.15 -27.52
C SER A 2 -8.06 11.75 -26.20
N GLU A 3 -8.89 12.59 -25.60
CA GLU A 3 -8.67 13.15 -24.28
C GLU A 3 -8.56 12.00 -23.27
N PHE A 4 -7.47 12.01 -22.49
CA PHE A 4 -7.23 11.05 -21.43
C PHE A 4 -8.11 11.45 -20.24
N ASP A 5 -9.10 10.61 -19.93
CA ASP A 5 -10.04 10.82 -18.82
C ASP A 5 -9.32 10.60 -17.47
N GLU A 6 -8.79 11.69 -16.93
CA GLU A 6 -8.01 11.75 -15.69
C GLU A 6 -8.86 11.46 -14.43
N SER A 7 -10.20 11.45 -14.57
CA SER A 7 -11.14 11.25 -13.45
C SER A 7 -11.12 9.83 -12.87
N SER A 8 -10.73 8.83 -13.66
CA SER A 8 -10.63 7.44 -13.19
C SER A 8 -9.41 7.20 -12.29
N LEU A 9 -8.39 8.06 -12.34
CA LEU A 9 -7.13 7.86 -11.61
C LEU A 9 -7.24 8.31 -10.15
N GLU A 10 -8.00 9.37 -9.86
CA GLU A 10 -8.17 9.90 -8.50
C GLU A 10 -8.94 8.95 -7.56
N GLN A 11 -9.83 8.12 -8.08
CA GLN A 11 -10.65 7.21 -7.26
C GLN A 11 -9.86 6.01 -6.71
N SER A 12 -8.73 5.66 -7.34
CA SER A 12 -7.87 4.58 -6.85
C SER A 12 -6.78 5.04 -5.86
N GLY A 13 -6.55 6.36 -5.80
CA GLY A 13 -5.46 6.97 -5.02
C GLY A 13 -5.88 7.58 -3.68
N SER A 14 -7.13 7.47 -3.27
CA SER A 14 -7.65 8.21 -2.10
C SER A 14 -8.08 7.30 -0.93
N SER A 15 -8.13 5.98 -1.11
CA SER A 15 -8.46 5.03 -0.01
C SER A 15 -7.34 4.84 1.02
N TRP A 16 -6.08 5.18 0.70
CA TRP A 16 -4.94 4.99 1.60
C TRP A 16 -4.61 6.24 2.44
N SER A 17 -5.13 7.40 2.06
CA SER A 17 -4.88 8.67 2.77
C SER A 17 -5.84 8.89 3.94
N SER A 18 -7.01 8.25 3.97
CA SER A 18 -7.99 8.44 5.05
C SER A 18 -7.56 7.82 6.38
N ASP A 19 -6.64 6.84 6.38
CA ASP A 19 -6.16 6.15 7.61
C ASP A 19 -4.90 6.84 8.20
N SER A 20 -4.33 7.81 7.50
CA SER A 20 -3.06 8.43 7.92
C SER A 20 -3.22 9.37 9.12
N ASP A 21 -4.39 10.01 9.29
CA ASP A 21 -4.66 10.92 10.40
C ASP A 21 -4.92 10.15 11.71
N ASP A 22 -5.51 8.96 11.60
CA ASP A 22 -5.85 8.10 12.74
C ASP A 22 -4.67 7.30 13.28
N ASN A 23 -3.43 7.52 12.83
CA ASN A 23 -2.25 6.77 13.32
C ASN A 23 -1.31 7.57 14.24
N HIS A 24 -1.67 8.81 14.61
CA HIS A 24 -0.81 9.67 15.42
C HIS A 24 -0.79 9.33 16.93
N SER A 25 -1.75 8.54 17.43
CA SER A 25 -1.82 8.13 18.83
C SER A 25 -1.60 6.62 19.02
N ILE A 26 -1.14 6.22 20.22
CA ILE A 26 -1.01 4.80 20.57
C ILE A 26 -2.38 4.11 20.58
N ALA A 27 -3.40 4.81 21.11
CA ALA A 27 -4.76 4.27 21.16
C ALA A 27 -5.35 4.05 19.77
N SER A 28 -5.02 4.94 18.84
CA SER A 28 -5.57 4.90 17.49
C SER A 28 -4.88 3.80 16.66
N ARG A 29 -3.54 3.66 16.75
CA ARG A 29 -2.80 2.50 16.23
C ARG A 29 -3.28 1.16 16.80
N ALA A 30 -3.70 1.13 18.06
CA ALA A 30 -4.23 -0.09 18.68
C ALA A 30 -5.57 -0.52 18.07
N ARG A 31 -6.43 0.43 17.71
CA ARG A 31 -7.70 0.15 17.02
C ARG A 31 -7.47 -0.43 15.64
N VAL A 32 -6.57 0.16 14.86
CA VAL A 32 -6.19 -0.35 13.53
C VAL A 32 -5.67 -1.79 13.63
N ARG A 33 -4.81 -2.08 14.62
CA ARG A 33 -4.33 -3.44 14.85
C ARG A 33 -5.45 -4.42 15.20
N ALA A 34 -6.39 -4.03 16.05
CA ALA A 34 -7.52 -4.87 16.43
C ALA A 34 -8.45 -5.15 15.23
N GLN A 35 -8.73 -4.14 14.40
CA GLN A 35 -9.52 -4.29 13.19
C GLN A 35 -8.83 -5.23 12.20
N LEU A 36 -7.56 -4.98 11.90
CA LEU A 36 -6.78 -5.82 10.99
C LEU A 36 -6.73 -7.28 11.47
N GLN A 37 -6.59 -7.51 12.78
CA GLN A 37 -6.63 -8.86 13.34
C GLN A 37 -7.97 -9.56 13.07
N SER A 38 -9.09 -8.85 13.29
CA SER A 38 -10.43 -9.37 12.99
C SER A 38 -10.60 -9.70 11.51
N ASP A 39 -10.10 -8.84 10.62
CA ASP A 39 -10.23 -9.02 9.17
C ASP A 39 -9.40 -10.21 8.68
N ILE A 40 -8.19 -10.40 9.23
CA ILE A 40 -7.34 -11.57 8.95
C ILE A 40 -8.06 -12.85 9.36
N GLU A 41 -8.64 -12.89 10.57
CA GLU A 41 -9.35 -14.06 11.05
C GLU A 41 -10.57 -14.40 10.18
N ALA A 42 -11.36 -13.40 9.80
CA ALA A 42 -12.50 -13.57 8.90
C ALA A 42 -12.07 -14.10 7.52
N PHE A 43 -10.99 -13.55 6.96
CA PHE A 43 -10.42 -14.00 5.69
C PHE A 43 -10.01 -15.47 5.75
N LEU A 44 -9.30 -15.88 6.80
CA LEU A 44 -8.88 -17.27 6.98
C LEU A 44 -10.08 -18.21 7.20
N GLN A 45 -11.08 -17.80 7.98
CA GLN A 45 -12.30 -18.59 8.20
C GLN A 45 -13.11 -18.79 6.92
N SER A 46 -13.10 -17.82 6.01
CA SER A 46 -13.75 -17.94 4.70
C SER A 46 -13.05 -18.91 3.73
N GLY A 47 -11.92 -19.51 4.16
CA GLY A 47 -11.09 -20.39 3.35
C GLY A 47 -9.99 -19.66 2.56
N GLY A 48 -9.81 -18.36 2.81
CA GLY A 48 -8.68 -17.58 2.32
C GLY A 48 -7.35 -18.13 2.83
N ARG A 49 -6.28 -17.92 2.07
CA ARG A 49 -4.93 -18.39 2.39
C ARG A 49 -3.92 -17.27 2.22
N ILE A 50 -3.04 -17.13 3.20
CA ILE A 50 -1.88 -16.24 3.11
C ILE A 50 -0.75 -17.03 2.45
N VAL A 51 -0.17 -16.47 1.38
CA VAL A 51 0.92 -17.09 0.63
C VAL A 51 2.14 -16.21 0.77
N GLU A 52 3.27 -16.81 1.14
CA GLU A 52 4.56 -16.15 1.10
C GLU A 52 5.06 -16.12 -0.34
N LEU A 53 5.44 -14.94 -0.83
CA LEU A 53 6.01 -14.77 -2.16
C LEU A 53 7.53 -14.66 -2.04
N ASP A 54 8.25 -15.37 -2.90
CA ASP A 54 9.70 -15.28 -2.98
C ASP A 54 10.09 -13.87 -3.45
N THR A 55 10.77 -13.13 -2.57
CA THR A 55 11.22 -11.76 -2.82
C THR A 55 12.53 -11.68 -3.59
N THR A 56 13.21 -12.83 -3.80
CA THR A 56 14.45 -12.91 -4.55
C THR A 56 14.22 -12.86 -6.07
N LEU A 57 13.01 -13.23 -6.52
CA LEU A 57 12.59 -13.14 -7.91
C LEU A 57 12.13 -11.71 -8.26
N ARG A 58 13.00 -10.72 -8.07
CA ARG A 58 12.78 -9.40 -8.67
C ARG A 58 12.98 -9.53 -10.17
N SER A 59 11.88 -9.60 -10.92
CA SER A 59 11.87 -9.52 -12.40
C SER A 59 12.40 -8.17 -12.92
N ASP A 60 12.42 -7.15 -12.06
CA ASP A 60 12.99 -5.84 -12.37
C ASP A 60 14.46 -5.85 -11.92
N SER A 61 15.37 -5.85 -12.90
CA SER A 61 16.79 -5.61 -12.67
C SER A 61 16.92 -4.34 -11.82
N PRO A 62 17.83 -4.24 -10.83
CA PRO A 62 17.96 -3.04 -10.01
C PRO A 62 18.10 -1.82 -10.92
N ARG A 63 17.02 -1.03 -11.04
CA ARG A 63 17.06 0.20 -11.83
C ARG A 63 18.15 1.04 -11.21
N LYS A 64 19.14 1.43 -12.02
CA LYS A 64 20.10 2.46 -11.62
C LYS A 64 19.27 3.60 -11.05
N VAL A 65 19.49 3.93 -9.77
CA VAL A 65 18.85 5.09 -9.17
C VAL A 65 19.26 6.27 -10.05
N GLU A 66 18.30 6.91 -10.72
CA GLU A 66 18.63 8.09 -11.51
C GLU A 66 19.19 9.13 -10.56
N VAL A 67 20.36 9.67 -10.91
CA VAL A 67 20.91 10.86 -10.26
C VAL A 67 19.85 11.96 -10.36
N GLY A 68 19.28 12.37 -9.23
CA GLY A 68 18.16 13.30 -9.16
C GLY A 68 16.82 12.71 -8.71
N PHE A 69 16.70 11.41 -8.41
CA PHE A 69 15.51 10.87 -7.76
C PHE A 69 15.27 11.56 -6.41
N ASN A 70 14.12 12.22 -6.24
CA ASN A 70 13.83 13.11 -5.10
C ASN A 70 14.84 14.26 -4.92
N ASN A 71 15.38 14.81 -6.01
CA ASN A 71 16.13 16.07 -5.99
C ASN A 71 17.39 16.02 -5.12
N ARG A 72 17.87 14.81 -4.78
CA ARG A 72 19.04 14.62 -3.93
C ARG A 72 20.28 14.64 -4.81
N SER A 73 20.98 15.76 -4.81
CA SER A 73 22.36 15.81 -5.34
C SER A 73 23.25 14.89 -4.48
N LEU A 74 24.15 14.14 -5.14
CA LEU A 74 25.20 13.35 -4.48
C LEU A 74 26.26 14.25 -3.86
#